data_AF-A0A2A2R1I1-F1
#
_entry.id   AF-A0A2A2R1I1-F1
#
_cell.length_a   1.000
_cell.length_b   1.000
_cell.length_c   1.000
_cell.angle_alpha   90.00
_cell.angle_beta   90.00
_cell.angle_gamma   90.00
#
_symmetry.space_group_name_H-M   'P 1'
#
loop_
_entity.id
_entity.type
_entity.pdbx_description
1 polymer ?
#
loop_
_entity_poly.entity_id
_entity_poly.type
_entity_poly.pdbx_seq_one_letter_code
_entity_poly.pdbx_strand_id
1 'polypeptide(L)'
;MKSRLLKKFAKSQKYQILSEIKRSQGLSVSELCERINLSYMGVKQHCVSLEKDGYLDTWRRPKGMGRPEKAYRLTNQAQEFFPTEYTNLTLEILESIRQVYGEAAPEKILYQIYQNLIQSVASRITGVTLEEKARSLAAYRESEGYMSEFYHHPDNGQYYIIEYNSPVLALADRYKIVPQMEEQLFEQALGVKVLRQTERVSGLYKCVFTLQP
;
A
#
# COMPACT_ATOMS: atom_id res chain seq x y z
N MET A 1 -3.71 24.44 5.89
CA MET A 1 -5.20 24.33 5.86
C MET A 1 -5.70 22.95 5.42
N LYS A 2 -5.13 22.33 4.36
CA LYS A 2 -5.48 20.96 3.89
C LYS A 2 -5.29 19.85 4.95
N SER A 3 -4.18 19.85 5.70
CA SER A 3 -3.90 18.85 6.75
C SER A 3 -4.97 18.75 7.85
N ARG A 4 -5.58 19.88 8.27
CA ARG A 4 -6.65 19.89 9.29
C ARG A 4 -7.99 19.38 8.75
N LEU A 5 -8.25 19.59 7.46
CA LEU A 5 -9.43 19.06 6.77
C LEU A 5 -9.29 17.56 6.51
N LEU A 6 -8.11 17.10 6.10
CA LEU A 6 -7.78 15.67 5.99
C LEU A 6 -7.91 14.96 7.34
N LYS A 7 -7.44 15.55 8.44
CA LYS A 7 -7.61 14.98 9.80
C LYS A 7 -9.08 14.86 10.23
N LYS A 8 -9.94 15.82 9.84
CA LYS A 8 -11.39 15.72 10.09
C LYS A 8 -12.05 14.68 9.17
N PHE A 9 -11.63 14.63 7.91
CA PHE A 9 -12.12 13.67 6.92
C PHE A 9 -11.70 12.23 7.26
N ALA A 10 -10.51 12.03 7.83
CA ALA A 10 -10.00 10.73 8.27
C ALA A 10 -10.90 10.07 9.34
N LYS A 11 -11.75 10.85 10.03
CA LYS A 11 -12.74 10.34 10.98
C LYS A 11 -14.13 10.14 10.37
N SER A 12 -14.30 10.38 9.06
CA SER A 12 -15.59 10.25 8.38
C SER A 12 -15.85 8.80 7.94
N GLN A 13 -17.13 8.44 7.86
CA GLN A 13 -17.58 7.15 7.32
C GLN A 13 -17.14 6.95 5.86
N LYS A 14 -17.07 8.04 5.08
CA LYS A 14 -16.55 8.01 3.70
C LYS A 14 -15.07 7.61 3.65
N TYR A 15 -14.24 8.14 4.55
CA TYR A 15 -12.84 7.73 4.63
C TYR A 15 -12.68 6.28 5.08
N GLN A 16 -13.49 5.80 6.02
CA GLN A 16 -13.51 4.39 6.41
C GLN A 16 -13.82 3.50 5.21
N ILE A 17 -14.83 3.83 4.40
CA ILE A 17 -15.14 3.12 3.16
C ILE A 17 -13.93 3.12 2.20
N LEU A 18 -13.32 4.27 1.96
CA LEU A 18 -12.15 4.37 1.07
C LEU A 18 -10.98 3.54 1.59
N SER A 19 -10.73 3.55 2.90
CA SER A 19 -9.67 2.77 3.56
C SER A 19 -9.91 1.26 3.45
N GLU A 20 -11.14 0.79 3.67
CA GLU A 20 -11.48 -0.63 3.52
C GLU A 20 -11.33 -1.09 2.07
N ILE A 21 -11.77 -0.26 1.11
CA ILE A 21 -11.59 -0.57 -0.32
C ILE A 21 -10.10 -0.56 -0.67
N LYS A 22 -9.29 0.37 -0.13
CA LYS A 22 -7.83 0.42 -0.34
C LYS A 22 -7.16 -0.88 0.10
N ARG A 23 -7.56 -1.44 1.25
CA ARG A 23 -7.06 -2.71 1.80
C ARG A 23 -7.71 -3.96 1.18
N SER A 24 -8.09 -3.88 -0.09
CA SER A 24 -8.77 -4.96 -0.80
C SER A 24 -8.51 -4.89 -2.30
N GLN A 25 -9.10 -5.81 -3.07
CA GLN A 25 -9.17 -5.72 -4.53
C GLN A 25 -10.54 -5.23 -5.01
N GLY A 26 -11.19 -4.40 -4.18
CA GLY A 26 -12.56 -3.93 -4.36
C GLY A 26 -13.55 -4.69 -3.51
N LEU A 27 -14.63 -4.02 -3.12
CA LEU A 27 -15.65 -4.55 -2.21
C LEU A 27 -17.06 -4.22 -2.69
N SER A 28 -17.97 -5.17 -2.54
CA SER A 28 -19.41 -4.95 -2.62
C SER A 28 -19.91 -4.15 -1.42
N VAL A 29 -21.13 -3.60 -1.52
CA VAL A 29 -21.78 -2.90 -0.38
C VAL A 29 -21.97 -3.86 0.81
N SER A 30 -22.29 -5.13 0.54
CA SER A 30 -22.48 -6.13 1.60
C SER A 30 -21.19 -6.41 2.35
N GLU A 31 -20.08 -6.62 1.65
CA GLU A 31 -18.76 -6.83 2.28
C GLU A 31 -18.29 -5.58 3.02
N LEU A 32 -18.60 -4.39 2.49
CA LEU A 32 -18.35 -3.16 3.23
C LEU A 32 -19.14 -3.17 4.53
N CYS A 33 -20.45 -3.44 4.54
CA CYS A 33 -21.23 -3.53 5.78
C CYS A 33 -20.70 -4.54 6.81
N GLU A 34 -20.07 -5.63 6.36
CA GLU A 34 -19.43 -6.59 7.26
C GLU A 34 -18.17 -6.02 7.92
N ARG A 35 -17.43 -5.16 7.20
CA ARG A 35 -16.19 -4.52 7.68
C ARG A 35 -16.45 -3.23 8.45
N ILE A 36 -17.44 -2.46 8.01
CA ILE A 36 -17.87 -1.20 8.62
C ILE A 36 -19.26 -1.39 9.22
N ASN A 37 -19.37 -1.25 10.53
CA ASN A 37 -20.60 -1.46 11.31
C ASN A 37 -21.68 -0.38 11.01
N LEU A 38 -22.17 -0.36 9.77
CA LEU A 38 -23.13 0.58 9.21
C LEU A 38 -24.20 -0.16 8.41
N SER A 39 -25.39 0.43 8.33
CA SER A 39 -26.49 -0.16 7.56
C SER A 39 -26.19 -0.17 6.06
N TYR A 40 -26.75 -1.14 5.35
CA TYR A 40 -26.60 -1.28 3.90
C TYR A 40 -26.97 -0.01 3.13
N MET A 41 -28.05 0.66 3.52
CA MET A 41 -28.45 1.93 2.90
C MET A 41 -27.47 3.07 3.18
N GLY A 42 -26.92 3.15 4.39
CA GLY A 42 -25.89 4.14 4.72
C GLY A 42 -24.62 3.96 3.89
N VAL A 43 -24.10 2.72 3.82
CA VAL A 43 -22.92 2.40 3.00
C VAL A 43 -23.19 2.67 1.52
N LYS A 44 -24.33 2.21 0.99
CA LYS A 44 -24.69 2.42 -0.42
C LYS A 44 -24.74 3.90 -0.79
N GLN A 45 -25.35 4.75 0.05
CA GLN A 45 -25.42 6.19 -0.21
C GLN A 45 -24.04 6.84 -0.25
N HIS A 46 -23.14 6.47 0.68
CA HIS A 46 -21.77 6.96 0.67
C HIS A 46 -21.00 6.50 -0.57
N CYS A 47 -21.12 5.23 -0.96
CA CYS A 47 -20.49 4.70 -2.18
C CYS A 47 -20.98 5.43 -3.44
N VAL A 48 -22.29 5.66 -3.57
CA VAL A 48 -22.86 6.41 -4.72
C VAL A 48 -22.37 7.85 -4.74
N SER A 49 -22.27 8.50 -3.58
CA SER A 49 -21.70 9.85 -3.50
C SER A 49 -20.24 9.86 -3.91
N LEU A 50 -19.42 8.93 -3.41
CA LEU A 50 -18.00 8.83 -3.75
C LEU A 50 -17.77 8.46 -5.23
N GLU A 51 -18.63 7.64 -5.81
CA GLU A 51 -18.64 7.34 -7.26
C GLU A 51 -18.97 8.61 -8.07
N LYS A 52 -19.97 9.38 -7.65
CA LYS A 52 -20.32 10.67 -8.28
C LYS A 52 -19.20 11.70 -8.18
N ASP A 53 -18.49 11.72 -7.05
CA ASP A 53 -17.35 12.61 -6.81
C ASP A 53 -16.06 12.14 -7.55
N GLY A 54 -16.10 10.98 -8.23
CA GLY A 54 -15.01 10.45 -9.04
C GLY A 54 -13.99 9.59 -8.28
N TYR A 55 -14.19 9.34 -6.99
CA TYR A 55 -13.26 8.59 -6.14
C TYR A 55 -13.42 7.08 -6.22
N LEU A 56 -14.61 6.61 -6.60
CA LEU A 56 -14.90 5.20 -6.81
C LEU A 56 -15.30 4.94 -8.26
N ASP A 57 -14.83 3.82 -8.80
CA ASP A 57 -15.44 3.16 -9.95
C ASP A 57 -16.11 1.87 -9.52
N THR A 58 -16.79 1.23 -10.47
CA THR A 58 -17.44 -0.05 -10.22
C THR A 58 -17.03 -1.08 -11.24
N TRP A 59 -16.95 -2.33 -10.79
CA TRP A 59 -16.59 -3.47 -11.61
C TRP A 59 -17.50 -4.65 -11.26
N ARG A 60 -17.75 -5.49 -12.26
CA ARG A 60 -18.52 -6.72 -12.09
C ARG A 60 -17.57 -7.85 -11.73
N ARG A 61 -17.50 -8.19 -10.44
CA ARG A 61 -16.65 -9.26 -9.94
C ARG A 61 -17.32 -10.61 -10.22
N PRO A 62 -16.68 -11.53 -10.97
CA PRO A 62 -17.17 -12.88 -11.09
C PRO A 62 -17.31 -13.51 -9.70
N LYS A 63 -18.45 -14.18 -9.46
CA LYS A 63 -18.71 -14.94 -8.25
C LYS A 63 -18.93 -16.39 -8.67
N GLY A 64 -18.46 -17.35 -7.88
CA GLY A 64 -18.41 -18.77 -8.26
C GLY A 64 -19.69 -19.27 -8.96
N MET A 65 -20.85 -19.14 -8.30
CA MET A 65 -22.15 -19.43 -8.90
C MET A 65 -23.07 -18.21 -8.79
N GLY A 66 -23.68 -17.79 -9.90
CA GLY A 66 -24.63 -16.67 -9.96
C GLY A 66 -24.19 -15.50 -10.82
N ARG A 67 -24.96 -14.40 -10.78
CA ARG A 67 -24.64 -13.17 -11.52
C ARG A 67 -23.42 -12.50 -10.87
N PRO A 68 -22.46 -11.97 -11.66
CA PRO A 68 -21.37 -11.16 -11.14
C PRO A 68 -21.88 -10.04 -10.24
N GLU A 69 -21.21 -9.83 -9.11
CA GLU A 69 -21.62 -8.82 -8.14
C GLU A 69 -20.99 -7.46 -8.46
N LYS A 70 -21.69 -6.37 -8.16
CA LYS A 70 -21.17 -5.01 -8.27
C LYS A 70 -20.23 -4.76 -7.09
N ALA A 71 -18.95 -4.60 -7.37
CA ALA A 71 -17.94 -4.17 -6.40
C ALA A 71 -17.44 -2.76 -6.74
N TYR A 72 -17.18 -1.97 -5.71
CA TYR A 72 -16.55 -0.65 -5.82
C TYR A 72 -15.04 -0.78 -5.70
N ARG A 73 -14.31 -0.01 -6.50
CA ARG A 73 -12.84 0.12 -6.42
C ARG A 73 -12.46 1.58 -6.36
N LEU A 74 -11.28 1.86 -5.82
CA LEU A 74 -10.73 3.20 -5.86
C LEU A 74 -10.32 3.57 -7.28
N THR A 75 -10.58 4.80 -7.67
CA THR A 75 -9.94 5.43 -8.83
C THR A 75 -8.60 6.05 -8.44
N ASN A 76 -7.80 6.46 -9.43
CA ASN A 76 -6.57 7.20 -9.17
C ASN A 76 -6.81 8.53 -8.42
N GLN A 77 -8.00 9.13 -8.56
CA GLN A 77 -8.34 10.37 -7.87
C GLN A 77 -8.40 10.17 -6.34
N ALA A 78 -8.79 8.99 -5.87
CA ALA A 78 -8.83 8.69 -4.43
C ALA A 78 -7.45 8.69 -3.76
N GLN A 79 -6.35 8.70 -4.53
CA GLN A 79 -5.00 8.79 -3.99
C GLN A 79 -4.77 10.07 -3.17
N GLU A 80 -5.54 11.13 -3.41
CA GLU A 80 -5.46 12.37 -2.61
C GLU A 80 -5.80 12.17 -1.13
N PHE A 81 -6.53 11.12 -0.79
CA PHE A 81 -6.86 10.74 0.59
C PHE A 81 -5.80 9.87 1.26
N PHE A 82 -4.85 9.35 0.47
CA PHE A 82 -3.70 8.59 0.94
C PHE A 82 -2.41 9.33 0.57
N PRO A 83 -2.28 10.62 0.96
CA PRO A 83 -1.24 11.48 0.44
C PRO A 83 0.13 10.98 0.90
N THR A 84 1.04 10.95 -0.05
CA THR A 84 2.47 10.77 0.14
C THR A 84 3.07 12.17 0.15
N GLU A 85 3.10 12.82 1.32
CA GLU A 85 3.16 14.28 1.48
C GLU A 85 4.35 14.99 0.77
N TYR A 86 5.36 14.26 0.28
CA TYR A 86 6.59 14.84 -0.29
C TYR A 86 7.02 14.26 -1.65
N THR A 87 6.20 13.43 -2.30
CA THR A 87 6.65 12.69 -3.49
C THR A 87 7.04 13.58 -4.67
N ASN A 88 6.30 14.67 -4.94
CA ASN A 88 6.60 15.55 -6.06
C ASN A 88 7.91 16.33 -5.86
N LEU A 89 8.11 16.89 -4.67
CA LEU A 89 9.34 17.60 -4.34
C LEU A 89 10.55 16.67 -4.41
N THR A 90 10.43 15.43 -3.91
CA THR A 90 11.52 14.44 -4.01
C THR A 90 11.87 14.12 -5.46
N LEU A 91 10.87 13.97 -6.33
CA LEU A 91 11.11 13.75 -7.76
C LEU A 91 11.78 14.95 -8.43
N GLU A 92 11.39 16.18 -8.07
CA GLU A 92 12.04 17.41 -8.57
C GLU A 92 13.49 17.55 -8.09
N ILE A 93 13.78 17.17 -6.84
CA ILE A 93 15.14 17.13 -6.30
C ILE A 93 15.99 16.12 -7.07
N LEU A 94 15.49 14.90 -7.28
CA LEU A 94 16.19 13.86 -8.03
C LEU A 94 16.39 14.26 -9.50
N GLU A 95 15.42 14.95 -10.10
CA GLU A 95 15.56 15.51 -11.44
C GLU A 95 16.62 16.62 -11.50
N SER A 96 16.66 17.50 -10.50
CA SER A 96 17.70 18.55 -10.41
C SER A 96 19.10 17.93 -10.26
N ILE A 97 19.23 16.88 -9.44
CA ILE A 97 20.46 16.10 -9.31
C ILE A 97 20.89 15.50 -10.65
N ARG A 98 19.94 14.93 -11.40
CA ARG A 98 20.20 14.39 -12.74
C ARG A 98 20.78 15.43 -13.67
N GLN A 99 20.23 16.65 -13.65
CA GLN A 99 20.67 17.76 -14.50
C GLN A 99 22.07 18.26 -14.14
N VAL A 100 22.40 18.32 -12.84
CA VAL A 100 23.70 18.84 -12.37
C VAL A 100 24.80 17.78 -12.43
N TYR A 101 24.49 16.52 -12.11
CA TYR A 101 25.48 15.45 -11.88
C TYR A 101 25.37 14.27 -12.88
N GLY A 102 24.47 14.35 -13.85
CA GLY A 102 24.28 13.37 -14.92
C GLY A 102 23.27 12.26 -14.63
N GLU A 103 22.96 11.48 -15.67
CA GLU A 103 21.85 10.50 -15.67
C GLU A 103 21.90 9.46 -14.55
N ALA A 104 23.10 9.01 -14.17
CA ALA A 104 23.28 7.96 -13.16
C ALA A 104 23.23 8.48 -11.72
N ALA A 105 23.28 9.79 -11.49
CA ALA A 105 23.40 10.37 -10.15
C ALA A 105 22.19 10.09 -9.24
N PRO A 106 20.92 10.19 -9.71
CA PRO A 106 19.76 9.91 -8.86
C PRO A 106 19.73 8.48 -8.33
N GLU A 107 20.03 7.48 -9.18
CA GLU A 107 20.04 6.07 -8.76
C GLU A 107 21.14 5.78 -7.74
N LYS A 108 22.33 6.39 -7.89
CA LYS A 108 23.41 6.27 -6.90
C LYS A 108 23.01 6.83 -5.54
N ILE A 109 22.32 7.98 -5.52
CA ILE A 109 21.84 8.58 -4.28
C ILE A 109 20.74 7.73 -3.65
N LEU A 110 19.77 7.27 -4.46
CA LEU A 110 18.73 6.35 -4.00
C LEU A 110 19.33 5.08 -3.40
N TYR A 111 20.33 4.48 -4.07
CA TYR A 111 21.06 3.33 -3.54
C TYR A 111 21.63 3.62 -2.15
N GLN A 112 22.35 4.73 -1.98
CA GLN A 112 22.95 5.09 -0.70
C GLN A 112 21.90 5.33 0.40
N ILE A 113 20.79 6.02 0.06
CA ILE A 113 19.66 6.23 0.99
C ILE A 113 19.10 4.88 1.44
N TYR A 114 18.88 3.97 0.50
CA TYR A 114 18.35 2.65 0.79
C TYR A 114 19.31 1.79 1.62
N GLN A 115 20.62 1.85 1.37
CA GLN A 115 21.61 1.14 2.21
C GLN A 115 21.51 1.59 3.68
N ASN A 116 21.40 2.90 3.91
CA ASN A 116 21.23 3.43 5.27
C ASN A 116 19.87 3.02 5.87
N LEU A 117 18.81 3.03 5.06
CA LEU A 117 17.47 2.62 5.50
C LEU A 117 17.45 1.14 5.89
N ILE A 118 18.05 0.27 5.09
CA ILE A 118 18.15 -1.17 5.34
C ILE A 118 18.79 -1.43 6.70
N GLN A 119 19.93 -0.80 6.99
CA GLN A 119 20.62 -0.92 8.28
C GLN A 119 19.77 -0.39 9.44
N SER A 120 19.09 0.75 9.24
CA SER A 120 18.22 1.33 10.27
C SER A 120 17.00 0.46 10.56
N VAL A 121 16.39 -0.15 9.54
CA VAL A 121 15.23 -1.03 9.72
C VAL A 121 15.67 -2.32 10.39
N ALA A 122 16.73 -2.97 9.92
CA ALA A 122 17.24 -4.22 10.49
C ALA A 122 17.54 -4.12 11.99
N SER A 123 18.02 -2.96 12.47
CA SER A 123 18.27 -2.71 13.89
C SER A 123 17.01 -2.41 14.73
N ARG A 124 15.88 -2.10 14.10
CA ARG A 124 14.59 -1.85 14.77
C ARG A 124 13.69 -3.09 14.81
N ILE A 125 13.87 -4.03 13.89
CA ILE A 125 13.06 -5.24 13.85
C ILE A 125 13.43 -6.15 15.02
N THR A 126 12.41 -6.54 15.76
CA THR A 126 12.53 -7.38 16.96
C THR A 126 11.92 -8.76 16.70
N GLY A 127 12.46 -9.80 17.33
CA GLY A 127 11.94 -11.16 17.24
C GLY A 127 13.04 -12.19 17.07
N VAL A 128 12.81 -13.38 17.60
CA VAL A 128 13.72 -14.53 17.49
C VAL A 128 13.32 -15.38 16.28
N THR A 129 12.02 -15.64 16.13
CA THR A 129 11.50 -16.44 15.01
C THR A 129 11.23 -15.58 13.77
N LEU A 130 11.16 -16.24 12.60
CA LEU A 130 10.77 -15.56 11.35
C LEU A 130 9.39 -14.90 11.46
N GLU A 131 8.43 -15.56 12.10
CA GLU A 131 7.09 -15.00 12.31
C GLU A 131 7.13 -13.73 13.17
N GLU A 132 7.86 -13.73 14.29
CA GLU A 132 7.98 -12.55 15.15
C GLU A 132 8.62 -11.37 14.41
N LYS A 133 9.70 -11.64 13.67
CA LYS A 133 10.37 -10.61 12.83
C LYS A 133 9.43 -10.09 11.74
N ALA A 134 8.68 -10.96 11.08
CA ALA A 134 7.73 -10.57 10.04
C ALA A 134 6.58 -9.72 10.58
N ARG A 135 6.06 -10.05 11.77
CA ARG A 135 5.06 -9.23 12.46
C ARG A 135 5.62 -7.86 12.87
N SER A 136 6.84 -7.83 13.40
CA SER A 136 7.55 -6.58 13.75
C SER A 136 7.78 -5.70 12.52
N LEU A 137 8.25 -6.28 11.41
CA LEU A 137 8.42 -5.57 10.15
C LEU A 137 7.10 -5.04 9.60
N ALA A 138 6.04 -5.86 9.55
CA ALA A 138 4.73 -5.41 9.08
C ALA A 138 4.18 -4.24 9.91
N ALA A 139 4.34 -4.26 11.24
CA ALA A 139 3.94 -3.16 12.11
C ALA A 139 4.75 -1.88 11.85
N TYR A 140 6.07 -2.00 11.64
CA TYR A 140 6.91 -0.86 11.25
C TYR A 140 6.44 -0.26 9.92
N ARG A 141 6.18 -1.10 8.92
CA ARG A 141 5.72 -0.68 7.59
C ARG A 141 4.33 -0.04 7.62
N GLU A 142 3.42 -0.54 8.46
CA GLU A 142 2.13 0.11 8.73
C GLU A 142 2.34 1.53 9.27
N SER A 143 3.28 1.73 10.20
CA SER A 143 3.57 3.06 10.77
C SER A 143 4.16 4.05 9.75
N GLU A 144 4.84 3.54 8.72
CA GLU A 144 5.38 4.31 7.59
C GLU A 144 4.34 4.55 6.48
N GLY A 145 3.11 4.06 6.64
CA GLY A 145 2.00 4.30 5.72
C GLY A 145 1.91 3.34 4.54
N TYR A 146 2.57 2.19 4.58
CA TYR A 146 2.46 1.15 3.55
C TYR A 146 1.16 0.36 3.61
N MET A 147 0.34 0.55 4.65
CA MET A 147 -0.87 -0.26 4.89
C MET A 147 -0.52 -1.75 4.87
N SER A 148 0.30 -2.16 5.83
CA SER A 148 0.99 -3.44 5.83
C SER A 148 0.37 -4.42 6.81
N GLU A 149 0.16 -5.66 6.36
CA GLU A 149 -0.43 -6.74 7.15
C GLU A 149 0.43 -8.00 7.05
N PHE A 150 0.60 -8.69 8.17
CA PHE A 150 1.23 -10.00 8.22
C PHE A 150 0.17 -11.11 8.10
N TYR A 151 0.43 -12.10 7.27
CA TYR A 151 -0.44 -13.26 7.07
C TYR A 151 0.36 -14.56 7.12
N HIS A 152 -0.11 -15.53 7.90
CA HIS A 152 0.39 -16.89 7.93
C HIS A 152 -0.67 -17.80 7.30
N HIS A 153 -0.32 -18.47 6.21
CA HIS A 153 -1.26 -19.33 5.49
C HIS A 153 -1.32 -20.72 6.15
N PRO A 154 -2.48 -21.14 6.67
CA PRO A 154 -2.59 -22.33 7.50
C PRO A 154 -2.25 -23.63 6.77
N ASP A 155 -2.56 -23.72 5.47
CA ASP A 155 -2.42 -24.99 4.73
C ASP A 155 -0.99 -25.31 4.25
N ASN A 156 -0.17 -24.30 3.95
CA ASN A 156 1.19 -24.49 3.42
C ASN A 156 2.28 -23.97 4.37
N GLY A 157 1.91 -23.42 5.53
CA GLY A 157 2.85 -22.86 6.51
C GLY A 157 3.61 -21.62 6.02
N GLN A 158 3.17 -21.02 4.90
CA GLN A 158 3.89 -19.93 4.25
C GLN A 158 3.57 -18.59 4.90
N TYR A 159 4.59 -17.78 5.14
CA TYR A 159 4.43 -16.42 5.63
C TYR A 159 4.40 -15.39 4.50
N TYR A 160 3.52 -14.40 4.66
CA TYR A 160 3.35 -13.29 3.74
C TYR A 160 3.30 -11.96 4.50
N ILE A 161 3.83 -10.92 3.87
CA ILE A 161 3.53 -9.54 4.21
C ILE A 161 2.83 -8.93 3.00
N ILE A 162 1.68 -8.30 3.23
CA ILE A 162 0.86 -7.68 2.18
C ILE A 162 0.78 -6.19 2.44
N GLU A 163 1.19 -5.38 1.46
CA GLU A 163 1.11 -3.93 1.50
C GLU A 163 0.07 -3.43 0.51
N TYR A 164 -0.86 -2.59 0.97
CA TYR A 164 -1.94 -2.02 0.14
C TYR A 164 -1.68 -0.57 -0.28
N ASN A 165 -0.57 0.02 0.16
CA ASN A 165 -0.11 1.33 -0.26
C ASN A 165 1.41 1.34 -0.41
N SER A 166 1.94 2.25 -1.23
CA SER A 166 3.38 2.49 -1.31
C SER A 166 3.64 3.99 -1.29
N PRO A 167 4.17 4.52 -0.16
CA PRO A 167 4.61 5.91 -0.05
C PRO A 167 5.63 6.33 -1.11
N VAL A 168 6.40 5.36 -1.60
CA VAL A 168 7.45 5.53 -2.62
C VAL A 168 6.98 5.14 -4.02
N LEU A 169 5.68 4.97 -4.27
CA LEU A 169 5.18 4.43 -5.54
C LEU A 169 5.65 5.24 -6.76
N ALA A 170 5.64 6.57 -6.69
CA ALA A 170 6.10 7.38 -7.83
C ALA A 170 7.63 7.29 -8.03
N LEU A 171 8.40 7.05 -6.96
CA LEU A 171 9.83 6.76 -7.08
C LEU A 171 10.02 5.39 -7.74
N ALA A 172 9.24 4.38 -7.36
CA ALA A 172 9.27 3.04 -7.96
C ALA A 172 8.86 3.03 -9.43
N ASP A 173 7.92 3.90 -9.82
CA ASP A 173 7.50 4.06 -11.20
C ASP A 173 8.63 4.62 -12.07
N ARG A 174 9.42 5.55 -11.52
CA ARG A 174 10.51 6.23 -12.24
C ARG A 174 11.87 5.53 -12.16
N TYR A 175 12.20 4.92 -11.03
CA TYR A 175 13.51 4.35 -10.74
C TYR A 175 13.39 2.88 -10.38
N LYS A 176 13.88 2.00 -11.26
CA LYS A 176 13.75 0.53 -11.10
C LYS A 176 14.55 -0.04 -9.94
N ILE A 177 15.54 0.71 -9.46
CA ILE A 177 16.30 0.37 -8.25
C ILE A 177 15.41 0.34 -6.99
N VAL A 178 14.33 1.13 -6.94
CA VAL A 178 13.50 1.28 -5.73
C VAL A 178 12.81 -0.04 -5.35
N PRO A 179 12.05 -0.73 -6.23
CA PRO A 179 11.50 -2.06 -5.92
C PRO A 179 12.55 -3.09 -5.50
N GLN A 180 13.75 -3.04 -6.08
CA GLN A 180 14.84 -3.96 -5.76
C GLN A 180 15.39 -3.70 -4.35
N MET A 181 15.55 -2.43 -3.98
CA MET A 181 16.00 -2.07 -2.64
C MET A 181 14.94 -2.38 -1.57
N GLU A 182 13.65 -2.23 -1.89
CA GLU A 182 12.55 -2.65 -1.00
C GLU A 182 12.59 -4.17 -0.76
N GLU A 183 12.84 -4.99 -1.79
CA GLU A 183 13.03 -6.44 -1.63
C GLU A 183 14.25 -6.75 -0.76
N GLN A 184 15.39 -6.12 -1.03
CA GLN A 184 16.59 -6.27 -0.21
C GLN A 184 16.37 -5.86 1.26
N LEU A 185 15.59 -4.81 1.50
CA LEU A 185 15.22 -4.40 2.86
C LEU A 185 14.48 -5.51 3.60
N PHE A 186 13.51 -6.14 2.96
CA PHE A 186 12.80 -7.28 3.54
C PHE A 186 13.75 -8.46 3.79
N GLU A 187 14.59 -8.81 2.82
CA GLU A 187 15.54 -9.91 2.96
C GLU A 187 16.51 -9.69 4.13
N GLN A 188 17.06 -8.48 4.27
CA GLN A 188 18.00 -8.13 5.34
C GLN A 188 17.32 -8.06 6.71
N ALA A 189 16.11 -7.51 6.78
CA ALA A 189 15.37 -7.42 8.03
C ALA A 189 14.93 -8.79 8.57
N LEU A 190 14.60 -9.73 7.67
CA LEU A 190 14.05 -11.03 8.04
C LEU A 190 15.09 -12.16 8.05
N GLY A 191 16.20 -11.99 7.30
CA GLY A 191 17.25 -12.98 7.16
C GLY A 191 16.88 -14.15 6.22
N VAL A 192 15.88 -13.96 5.36
CA VAL A 192 15.38 -14.98 4.42
C VAL A 192 15.18 -14.40 3.04
N LYS A 193 15.04 -15.25 2.03
CA LYS A 193 14.70 -14.82 0.66
C LYS A 193 13.24 -14.40 0.57
N VAL A 194 12.97 -13.37 -0.22
CA VAL A 194 11.63 -12.80 -0.35
C VAL A 194 11.24 -12.66 -1.80
N LEU A 195 10.12 -13.27 -2.18
CA LEU A 195 9.54 -13.07 -3.50
C LEU A 195 8.57 -11.89 -3.45
N ARG A 196 8.84 -10.86 -4.24
CA ARG A 196 7.99 -9.66 -4.36
C ARG A 196 7.09 -9.76 -5.59
N GLN A 197 5.78 -9.62 -5.40
CA GLN A 197 4.78 -9.57 -6.47
C GLN A 197 3.89 -8.34 -6.30
N THR A 198 3.61 -7.63 -7.38
CA THR A 198 2.78 -6.42 -7.34
C THR A 198 1.62 -6.52 -8.31
N GLU A 199 0.43 -6.15 -7.84
CA GLU A 199 -0.80 -6.02 -8.61
C GLU A 199 -1.30 -4.58 -8.51
N ARG A 200 -1.67 -4.00 -9.66
CA ARG A 200 -2.24 -2.65 -9.76
C ARG A 200 -3.48 -2.70 -10.63
N VAL A 201 -4.61 -2.28 -10.07
CA VAL A 201 -5.91 -2.29 -10.76
C VAL A 201 -6.67 -1.01 -10.41
N SER A 202 -6.96 -0.19 -11.41
CA SER A 202 -7.51 1.16 -11.20
C SER A 202 -6.63 1.95 -10.21
N GLY A 203 -7.17 2.53 -9.15
CA GLY A 203 -6.43 3.18 -8.06
C GLY A 203 -5.96 2.25 -6.93
N LEU A 204 -6.15 0.93 -7.08
CA LEU A 204 -5.74 -0.07 -6.09
C LEU A 204 -4.31 -0.54 -6.36
N TYR A 205 -3.59 -0.76 -5.26
CA TYR A 205 -2.24 -1.27 -5.23
C TYR A 205 -2.19 -2.41 -4.22
N LYS A 206 -1.53 -3.50 -4.58
CA LYS A 206 -1.23 -4.59 -3.67
C LYS A 206 0.17 -5.12 -3.97
N CYS A 207 1.01 -5.20 -2.94
CA CYS A 207 2.30 -5.84 -3.02
C CYS A 207 2.34 -6.99 -2.02
N VAL A 208 2.66 -8.18 -2.52
CA VAL A 208 2.79 -9.40 -1.72
C VAL A 208 4.26 -9.76 -1.64
N PHE A 209 4.75 -9.90 -0.42
CA PHE A 209 6.07 -10.41 -0.10
C PHE A 209 5.92 -11.81 0.47
N THR A 210 6.36 -12.82 -0.26
CA THR A 210 6.34 -14.23 0.20
C THR A 210 7.70 -14.58 0.79
N LEU A 211 7.72 -14.95 2.08
CA LEU A 211 8.95 -15.17 2.84
C LEU A 211 9.42 -16.62 2.73
N GLN A 212 10.45 -16.90 1.94
CA GLN A 212 10.95 -18.27 1.71
C GLN A 212 11.83 -18.72 2.89
N PRO A 213 11.33 -19.54 3.82
CA PRO A 213 12.05 -19.91 5.05
C PRO A 213 13.29 -20.75 4.79
#